data_AF-A0A964IN98-F1
#
_entry.id   AF-A0A964IN98-F1
#
_cell.length_a   1.000
_cell.length_b   1.000
_cell.length_c   1.000
_cell.angle_alpha   90.00
_cell.angle_beta   90.00
_cell.angle_gamma   90.00
#
_symmetry.space_group_name_H-M   'P 1'
#
loop_
_entity.id
_entity.type
_entity.pdbx_description
1 polymer ?
#
loop_
_entity_poly.entity_id
_entity_poly.type
_entity_poly.pdbx_seq_one_letter_code
_entity_poly.pdbx_strand_id
1 'polypeptide(L)'
;MTPPPKLLDRVRDAVRIRHYSRRTEEAYVHWIRRYIVFHGKAHPSTLGAEAISAFLTWLAVQQHVSASTQNQALSALLFMYRHVLEM
;
A
#
# COMPACT_ATOMS: atom_id res chain seq x y z
N MET A 1 -6.36 -17.18 -22.41
CA MET A 1 -5.95 -15.80 -22.06
C MET A 1 -5.77 -15.76 -20.55
N THR A 2 -4.58 -15.45 -20.06
CA THR A 2 -4.31 -15.30 -18.62
C THR A 2 -4.98 -14.01 -18.14
N PRO A 3 -5.76 -14.02 -17.05
CA PRO A 3 -6.35 -12.80 -16.50
C PRO A 3 -5.24 -11.82 -16.09
N PRO A 4 -5.48 -10.50 -16.18
CA PRO A 4 -4.50 -9.51 -15.75
C PRO A 4 -4.17 -9.72 -14.26
N PRO A 5 -2.89 -9.57 -13.86
CA PRO A 5 -2.45 -9.80 -12.49
C PRO A 5 -3.16 -8.84 -11.54
N LYS A 6 -3.59 -9.34 -10.37
CA LYS A 6 -4.25 -8.51 -9.36
C LYS A 6 -3.27 -7.47 -8.83
N LEU A 7 -3.78 -6.37 -8.29
CA LEU A 7 -2.97 -5.26 -7.77
C LEU A 7 -1.86 -5.73 -6.81
N LEU A 8 -2.19 -6.59 -5.84
CA LEU A 8 -1.21 -7.08 -4.87
C LEU A 8 -0.14 -7.99 -5.50
N ASP A 9 -0.48 -8.70 -6.58
CA ASP A 9 0.50 -9.52 -7.31
C ASP A 9 1.48 -8.61 -8.05
N ARG A 10 0.98 -7.56 -8.72
CA ARG A 10 1.81 -6.52 -9.33
C ARG A 10 2.74 -5.84 -8.33
N VAL A 11 2.26 -5.59 -7.10
CA VAL A 11 3.10 -5.05 -6.02
C VAL A 11 4.22 -6.01 -5.67
N ARG A 12 3.93 -7.30 -5.48
CA ARG A 12 4.97 -8.30 -5.17
C ARG A 12 6.02 -8.38 -6.28
N ASP A 13 5.59 -8.41 -7.53
CA ASP A 13 6.50 -8.46 -8.67
C ASP A 13 7.37 -7.19 -8.73
N ALA A 14 6.78 -6.01 -8.54
CA ALA A 14 7.51 -4.75 -8.51
C ALA A 14 8.54 -4.67 -7.38
N VAL A 15 8.21 -5.20 -6.20
CA VAL A 15 9.13 -5.28 -5.04
C VAL A 15 10.29 -6.24 -5.35
N ARG A 16 9.99 -7.42 -5.91
CA ARG A 16 10.99 -8.44 -6.25
C ARG A 16 11.96 -8.00 -7.34
N ILE A 17 11.45 -7.37 -8.40
CA ILE A 17 12.27 -6.81 -9.50
C ILE A 17 13.24 -5.75 -8.98
N ARG A 18 12.86 -5.02 -7.93
CA ARG A 18 13.71 -4.00 -7.29
C ARG A 18 14.60 -4.57 -6.19
N HIS A 19 14.69 -5.89 -6.07
CA HIS A 19 15.53 -6.62 -5.10
C HIS A 19 15.29 -6.22 -3.64
N TYR A 20 14.08 -5.81 -3.31
CA TYR A 20 13.70 -5.56 -1.92
C TYR A 20 13.57 -6.89 -1.17
N SER A 21 13.77 -6.84 0.15
CA SER A 21 13.69 -8.04 0.98
C SER A 21 12.26 -8.62 0.99
N ARG A 22 12.14 -9.94 1.23
CA ARG A 22 10.83 -10.59 1.44
C ARG A 22 10.04 -9.96 2.59
N ARG A 23 10.74 -9.50 3.64
CA ARG A 23 10.12 -8.77 4.75
C ARG A 23 9.48 -7.47 4.28
N THR A 24 10.12 -6.75 3.36
CA THR A 24 9.57 -5.53 2.76
C THR A 24 8.34 -5.85 1.90
N GLU A 25 8.38 -6.94 1.12
CA GLU A 25 7.22 -7.42 0.35
C GLU A 25 6.01 -7.68 1.25
N GLU A 26 6.20 -8.44 2.33
CA GLU A 26 5.14 -8.76 3.29
C GLU A 26 4.58 -7.51 3.95
N ALA A 27 5.45 -6.60 4.40
CA ALA A 27 5.05 -5.34 5.01
C ALA A 27 4.24 -4.47 4.03
N TYR A 28 4.70 -4.37 2.77
CA TYR A 28 4.02 -3.53 1.77
C TYR A 28 2.64 -4.09 1.42
N VAL A 29 2.56 -5.39 1.15
CA VAL A 29 1.29 -6.07 0.87
C VAL A 29 0.33 -5.93 2.05
N HIS A 30 0.83 -6.06 3.29
CA HIS A 30 0.02 -5.88 4.49
C HIS A 30 -0.60 -4.48 4.57
N TRP A 31 0.22 -3.43 4.41
CA TRP A 31 -0.26 -2.05 4.51
C TRP A 31 -1.21 -1.67 3.37
N ILE A 32 -0.91 -2.07 2.14
CA ILE A 32 -1.78 -1.81 0.99
C ILE A 32 -3.14 -2.51 1.17
N ARG A 33 -3.15 -3.75 1.69
CA ARG A 33 -4.40 -4.46 1.97
C ARG A 33 -5.23 -3.73 3.03
N ARG A 34 -4.60 -3.26 4.12
CA ARG A 34 -5.29 -2.49 5.17
C ARG A 34 -5.87 -1.18 4.62
N TYR A 35 -5.11 -0.48 3.78
CA TYR A 35 -5.57 0.74 3.11
C TYR A 35 -6.81 0.49 2.25
N ILE A 36 -6.81 -0.57 1.43
CA ILE A 36 -7.96 -0.95 0.60
C ILE A 36 -9.18 -1.28 1.48
N VAL A 37 -9.00 -2.02 2.57
CA VAL A 37 -10.10 -2.36 3.49
C VAL A 37 -10.65 -1.13 4.20
N PHE A 38 -9.78 -0.21 4.64
CA PHE A 38 -10.17 1.06 5.27
C PHE A 38 -11.06 1.90 4.34
N HIS A 39 -10.75 1.91 3.04
CA HIS A 39 -11.55 2.60 2.01
C HIS A 39 -12.66 1.74 1.40
N GLY A 40 -13.21 0.78 2.16
CA GLY A 40 -14.38 0.01 1.73
C GLY A 40 -14.15 -0.86 0.49
N LYS A 41 -12.92 -1.32 0.27
CA LYS A 41 -12.47 -2.07 -0.92
C LYS A 41 -12.49 -1.26 -2.23
N ALA A 42 -12.49 0.07 -2.16
CA ALA A 42 -12.23 0.92 -3.32
C ALA A 42 -10.85 0.62 -3.92
N HIS A 43 -10.76 0.68 -5.25
CA HIS A 43 -9.50 0.45 -5.94
C HIS A 43 -8.58 1.68 -5.75
N PRO A 44 -7.32 1.54 -5.34
CA PRO A 44 -6.45 2.70 -5.07
C PRO A 44 -6.26 3.67 -6.24
N SER A 45 -6.41 3.24 -7.49
CA SER A 45 -6.36 4.16 -8.64
C SER A 45 -7.51 5.18 -8.68
N THR A 46 -8.57 4.98 -7.89
CA THR A 46 -9.69 5.92 -7.75
C THR A 46 -9.58 6.78 -6.49
N LEU A 47 -8.47 6.64 -5.74
CA LEU A 47 -8.24 7.34 -4.48
C LEU A 47 -7.10 8.34 -4.64
N GLY A 48 -7.28 9.55 -4.11
CA GLY A 48 -6.28 10.62 -4.17
C GLY A 48 -5.40 10.70 -2.92
N ALA A 49 -4.55 11.73 -2.87
CA ALA A 49 -3.67 11.99 -1.72
C ALA A 49 -4.43 12.14 -0.40
N GLU A 50 -5.65 12.70 -0.42
CA GLU A 50 -6.51 12.83 0.76
C GLU A 50 -6.83 11.47 1.40
N ALA A 51 -7.01 10.43 0.58
CA ALA A 51 -7.28 9.08 1.07
C ALA A 51 -6.06 8.49 1.80
N ILE A 52 -4.84 8.82 1.36
CA ILE A 52 -3.60 8.46 2.06
C ILE A 52 -3.57 9.15 3.43
N SER A 53 -3.76 10.47 3.45
CA SER A 53 -3.78 11.26 4.68
C SER A 53 -4.81 10.75 5.68
N ALA A 54 -6.04 10.49 5.24
CA ALA A 54 -7.11 9.95 6.08
C ALA A 54 -6.72 8.60 6.72
N PHE A 55 -6.12 7.69 5.93
CA PHE A 55 -5.68 6.40 6.44
C PHE A 55 -4.53 6.53 7.45
N LEU A 56 -3.53 7.38 7.17
CA LEU A 56 -2.41 7.58 8.08
C LEU A 56 -2.85 8.27 9.38
N THR A 57 -3.79 9.20 9.33
CA THR A 57 -4.39 9.80 10.54
C THR A 57 -5.17 8.77 11.33
N TRP A 58 -5.95 7.92 10.67
CA TRP A 58 -6.64 6.81 11.34
C TRP A 58 -5.67 5.85 12.03
N LEU A 59 -4.55 5.50 11.38
CA LEU A 59 -3.51 4.68 12.01
C LEU A 59 -2.94 5.31 13.28
N ALA A 60 -2.64 6.61 13.25
CA ALA A 60 -2.07 7.31 14.40
C ALA A 60 -3.08 7.50 15.54
N VAL A 61 -4.30 7.92 15.22
CA VAL A 61 -5.29 8.35 16.22
C VAL A 61 -6.14 7.19 16.73
N GLN A 62 -6.60 6.31 15.85
CA GLN A 62 -7.54 5.24 16.20
C GLN A 62 -6.86 3.89 16.43
N GLN A 63 -5.70 3.67 15.79
CA GLN A 63 -4.92 2.44 15.97
C GLN A 63 -3.68 2.65 16.85
N HIS A 64 -3.41 3.89 17.26
CA HIS A 64 -2.30 4.28 18.14
C HIS A 64 -0.94 3.71 17.70
N VAL A 65 -0.71 3.59 16.39
CA VAL A 65 0.56 3.05 15.89
C VAL A 65 1.68 4.07 16.08
N SER A 66 2.92 3.57 16.26
CA SER A 66 4.09 4.43 16.34
C SER A 66 4.33 5.20 15.03
N ALA A 67 5.04 6.32 15.10
CA ALA A 67 5.46 7.07 13.91
C ALA A 67 6.27 6.20 12.93
N SER A 68 7.14 5.30 13.42
CA SER A 68 7.90 4.37 12.58
C SER A 68 7.00 3.34 11.86
N THR A 69 5.88 2.96 12.48
CA THR A 69 4.88 2.07 11.88
C THR A 69 4.07 2.82 10.81
N GLN A 70 3.67 4.06 11.10
CA GLN A 70 3.02 4.94 10.13
C GLN A 70 3.90 5.19 8.91
N ASN A 71 5.21 5.41 9.09
CA ASN A 71 6.17 5.60 8.00
C ASN A 71 6.31 4.36 7.12
N GLN A 72 6.23 3.15 7.68
CA GLN A 72 6.19 1.92 6.89
C GLN A 72 4.92 1.83 6.03
N ALA A 73 3.77 2.21 6.60
CA ALA A 73 2.52 2.27 5.85
C ALA A 73 2.59 3.30 4.70
N LEU A 74 3.05 4.52 4.99
CA LEU A 74 3.25 5.56 3.97
C LEU A 74 4.18 5.09 2.86
N SER A 75 5.32 4.49 3.20
CA SER A 75 6.29 3.98 2.22
C SER A 75 5.67 2.93 1.29
N ALA A 76 4.86 2.01 1.84
CA ALA A 76 4.14 1.01 1.05
C ALA A 76 3.14 1.64 0.07
N LEU A 77 2.40 2.65 0.51
CA LEU A 77 1.42 3.35 -0.33
C LEU A 77 2.12 4.15 -1.43
N LEU A 78 3.16 4.92 -1.10
CA LEU A 78 3.94 5.66 -2.10
C LEU A 78 4.58 4.71 -3.12
N PHE A 79 5.09 3.57 -2.68
CA PHE A 79 5.64 2.56 -3.57
C PHE A 79 4.56 2.05 -4.57
N MET A 80 3.37 1.72 -4.07
CA MET A 80 2.27 1.27 -4.91
C MET A 80 1.86 2.32 -5.94
N TYR A 81 1.64 3.58 -5.53
CA TYR A 81 1.24 4.64 -6.45
C TYR A 81 2.33 4.90 -7.51
N ARG A 82 3.59 5.05 -7.08
CA ARG A 82 4.69 5.38 -7.99
C ARG A 82 5.11 4.25 -8.93
N HIS A 83 5.16 3.02 -8.44
CA HIS A 83 5.82 1.91 -9.15
C HIS A 83 4.86 0.84 -9.67
N VAL A 84 3.58 0.90 -9.28
CA VAL A 84 2.56 -0.06 -9.72
C VAL A 84 1.45 0.64 -10.47
N LEU A 85 0.93 1.75 -9.95
CA LEU A 85 -0.14 2.51 -10.60
C LEU A 85 0.37 3.60 -11.55
N GLU A 86 1.64 3.98 -11.44
CA GLU A 86 2.29 5.01 -12.26
C GLU A 86 1.56 6.37 -12.17
N MET A 87 1.18 6.75 -10.95
CA MET A 87 0.51 8.01 -10.59
C MET A 87 1.37 8.90 -9.68
#